data_AF-A0A349BU04-F1
#
_entry.id   AF-A0A349BU04-F1
#
_cell.length_a   1.000
_cell.length_b   1.000
_cell.length_c   1.000
_cell.angle_alpha   90.00
_cell.angle_beta   90.00
_cell.angle_gamma   90.00
#
_symmetry.space_group_name_H-M   'P 1'
#
loop_
_entity.id
_entity.type
_entity.pdbx_description
1 polymer ?
#
loop_
_entity_poly.entity_id
_entity_poly.type
_entity_poly.pdbx_seq_one_letter_code
_entity_poly.pdbx_strand_id
1 'polypeptide(L)'
;MELIIKFLPAFGILALLFVFLKNNWVSKQEVGSEKMAKIAKNIAEGAMSFLKAEYKILSIFVLAVAILLYFKGTNEVGSNGMVAISFIVGAICSALAGFIGMKVATKANVRTTQAARTSLGKALEVAFAGGSVMGLGVVGLGVLGLSGLFAIYQNIWPGADNLGMVLNVLTGFSMGASSIALFARVGGGIYTKAADVGADLVGKVEAGIPEDHPLNPATIADNVGD
;
A
#
# COMPACT_ATOMS: atom_id res chain seq x y z
N MET A 1 -12.74 7.98 28.30
CA MET A 1 -13.14 7.71 26.90
C MET A 1 -12.87 8.91 26.00
N GLU A 2 -13.29 10.13 26.37
CA GLU A 2 -13.01 11.35 25.59
C GLU A 2 -11.51 11.66 25.39
N LEU A 3 -10.68 11.41 26.41
CA LEU A 3 -9.22 11.57 26.27
C LEU A 3 -8.66 10.67 25.18
N ILE A 4 -9.08 9.40 25.14
CA ILE A 4 -8.59 8.40 24.17
C ILE A 4 -8.87 8.85 22.74
N ILE A 5 -10.06 9.41 22.49
CA ILE A 5 -10.48 9.90 21.18
C ILE A 5 -9.58 11.05 20.69
N LYS A 6 -9.18 11.96 21.59
CA LYS A 6 -8.28 13.08 21.25
C LYS A 6 -6.85 12.63 20.94
N PHE A 7 -6.40 11.52 21.52
CA PHE A 7 -5.06 10.97 21.30
C PHE A 7 -4.97 9.94 20.16
N LEU A 8 -6.09 9.54 19.54
CA LEU A 8 -6.11 8.60 18.41
C LEU A 8 -5.13 8.98 17.27
N PRO A 9 -5.07 10.24 16.80
CA PRO A 9 -4.12 10.62 15.76
C PRO A 9 -2.66 10.42 16.16
N ALA A 10 -2.33 10.57 17.46
CA ALA A 10 -0.98 10.41 17.96
C ALA A 10 -0.49 8.96 17.82
N PHE A 11 -1.37 7.97 17.98
CA PHE A 11 -1.03 6.56 17.73
C PHE A 11 -0.73 6.29 16.25
N GLY A 12 -1.47 6.94 15.34
CA GLY A 12 -1.17 6.89 13.91
C GLY A 12 0.21 7.48 13.59
N ILE A 13 0.54 8.64 14.17
CA ILE A 13 1.87 9.27 14.03
C ILE A 13 2.97 8.36 14.58
N LEU A 14 2.77 7.75 15.75
CA LEU A 14 3.73 6.83 16.36
C LEU A 14 4.00 5.62 15.43
N ALA A 15 2.95 5.06 14.83
CA ALA A 15 3.08 3.97 13.87
C ALA A 15 3.88 4.41 12.63
N LEU A 16 3.61 5.60 12.09
CA LEU A 16 4.36 6.15 10.95
C LEU A 16 5.82 6.46 11.28
N LEU A 17 6.11 6.90 12.52
CA LEU A 17 7.47 7.08 12.99
C LEU A 17 8.21 5.73 13.04
N PHE A 18 7.56 4.69 13.55
CA PHE A 18 8.14 3.34 13.54
C PHE A 18 8.41 2.84 12.11
N VAL A 19 7.46 3.05 11.20
CA VAL A 19 7.61 2.75 9.76
C VAL A 19 8.84 3.46 9.18
N PHE A 20 9.01 4.74 9.47
CA PHE A 20 10.18 5.51 9.01
C PHE A 20 11.49 4.94 9.56
N LEU A 21 11.54 4.65 10.86
CA LEU A 21 12.73 4.08 11.51
C LEU A 21 13.07 2.70 10.94
N LYS A 22 12.09 1.81 10.76
CA LYS A 22 12.31 0.47 10.21
C LYS A 22 12.67 0.51 8.72
N ASN A 23 12.06 1.37 7.91
CA ASN A 23 12.47 1.57 6.52
C ASN A 23 13.94 2.04 6.42
N ASN A 24 14.36 2.94 7.31
CA ASN A 24 15.76 3.39 7.35
C ASN A 24 16.69 2.27 7.80
N TRP A 25 16.29 1.47 8.79
CA TRP A 25 17.05 0.31 9.23
C TRP A 25 17.21 -0.73 8.11
N VAL A 26 16.14 -1.04 7.37
CA VAL A 26 16.21 -1.93 6.18
C VAL A 26 17.14 -1.32 5.15
N SER A 27 17.00 -0.02 4.84
CA SER A 27 17.83 0.64 3.82
C SER A 27 19.33 0.60 4.13
N LYS A 28 19.71 0.53 5.42
CA LYS A 28 21.10 0.40 5.88
C LYS A 28 21.69 -1.01 5.75
N GLN A 29 20.88 -2.05 5.54
CA GLN A 29 21.42 -3.40 5.34
C GLN A 29 22.15 -3.50 3.99
N GLU A 30 23.12 -4.40 3.93
CA GLU A 30 23.95 -4.61 2.76
C GLU A 30 23.13 -5.12 1.56
N VAL A 31 23.33 -4.49 0.40
CA VAL A 31 22.69 -4.90 -0.86
C VAL A 31 23.39 -6.12 -1.47
N GLY A 32 24.66 -6.37 -1.12
CA GLY A 32 25.41 -7.52 -1.62
C GLY A 32 26.26 -7.21 -2.85
N SER A 33 26.24 -8.12 -3.83
CA SER A 33 27.08 -8.01 -5.01
C SER A 33 26.52 -7.03 -6.05
N GLU A 34 27.35 -6.61 -7.00
CA GLU A 34 26.93 -5.76 -8.11
C GLU A 34 25.82 -6.41 -8.96
N LYS A 35 25.91 -7.73 -9.16
CA LYS A 35 24.87 -8.50 -9.86
C LYS A 35 23.53 -8.45 -9.12
N MET A 36 23.54 -8.60 -7.79
CA MET A 36 22.34 -8.48 -6.96
C MET A 36 21.74 -7.08 -7.04
N ALA A 37 22.57 -6.04 -6.94
CA ALA A 37 22.14 -4.65 -7.06
C ALA A 37 21.48 -4.36 -8.42
N LYS A 38 22.05 -4.89 -9.51
CA LYS A 38 21.50 -4.73 -10.86
C LYS A 38 20.12 -5.38 -11.01
N ILE A 39 19.95 -6.61 -10.53
CA ILE A 39 18.65 -7.32 -10.59
C ILE A 39 17.60 -6.59 -9.76
N ALA A 40 17.95 -6.21 -8.53
CA ALA A 40 17.07 -5.47 -7.64
C ALA A 40 16.62 -4.13 -8.25
N LYS A 41 17.53 -3.44 -8.96
CA LYS A 41 17.21 -2.21 -9.67
C LYS A 41 16.19 -2.45 -10.78
N ASN A 42 16.34 -3.49 -11.59
CA ASN A 42 15.38 -3.82 -12.65
C ASN A 42 13.98 -4.13 -12.07
N ILE A 43 13.92 -4.89 -10.98
CA ILE A 43 12.67 -5.20 -10.28
C ILE A 43 12.04 -3.91 -9.74
N ALA A 44 12.81 -3.08 -9.05
CA ALA A 44 12.31 -1.83 -8.49
C ALA A 44 11.80 -0.87 -9.58
N GLU A 45 12.51 -0.75 -10.70
CA GLU A 45 12.08 0.08 -11.83
C GLU A 45 10.80 -0.45 -12.49
N GLY A 46 10.68 -1.77 -12.68
CA GLY A 46 9.48 -2.42 -13.19
C GLY A 46 8.26 -2.17 -12.29
N ALA A 47 8.41 -2.45 -11.00
CA ALA A 47 7.34 -2.31 -10.01
C ALA A 47 6.86 -0.85 -9.90
N MET A 48 7.79 0.12 -9.84
CA MET A 48 7.43 1.54 -9.81
C MET A 48 6.76 2.01 -11.10
N SER A 49 7.15 1.45 -12.25
CA SER A 49 6.56 1.77 -13.54
C SER A 49 5.12 1.25 -13.64
N PHE A 50 4.89 0.00 -13.21
CA PHE A 50 3.56 -0.59 -13.12
C PHE A 50 2.65 0.22 -12.19
N LEU A 51 3.12 0.50 -10.97
CA LEU A 51 2.33 1.24 -9.98
C LEU A 51 1.97 2.65 -10.47
N LYS A 52 2.88 3.33 -11.17
CA LYS A 52 2.60 4.64 -11.77
C LYS A 52 1.53 4.55 -12.87
N ALA A 53 1.57 3.52 -13.70
CA ALA A 53 0.57 3.30 -14.74
C ALA A 53 -0.82 3.00 -14.13
N GLU A 54 -0.87 2.12 -13.13
CA GLU A 54 -2.08 1.78 -12.40
C GLU A 54 -2.68 3.02 -11.73
N TYR A 55 -1.89 3.78 -10.98
CA TYR A 55 -2.38 4.94 -10.24
C TYR A 55 -2.86 6.07 -11.14
N LYS A 56 -2.28 6.21 -12.34
CA LYS A 56 -2.75 7.17 -13.34
C LYS A 56 -4.20 6.84 -13.75
N ILE A 57 -4.51 5.58 -13.99
CA ILE A 57 -5.88 5.15 -14.34
C ILE A 57 -6.80 5.31 -13.13
N LEU A 58 -6.36 4.89 -11.94
CA LEU A 58 -7.15 4.98 -10.72
C LEU A 58 -7.48 6.42 -10.32
N SER A 59 -6.61 7.40 -10.60
CA SER A 59 -6.92 8.80 -10.31
C SER A 59 -8.15 9.31 -11.05
N ILE A 60 -8.38 8.84 -12.28
CA ILE A 60 -9.56 9.21 -13.08
C ILE A 60 -10.81 8.61 -12.46
N PHE A 61 -10.74 7.33 -12.08
CA PHE A 61 -11.82 6.63 -11.39
C PHE A 61 -12.16 7.31 -10.05
N VAL A 62 -11.16 7.61 -9.22
CA VAL A 62 -11.35 8.28 -7.92
C VAL A 62 -12.03 9.63 -8.11
N LEU A 63 -11.60 10.43 -9.09
CA LEU A 63 -12.20 11.73 -9.35
C LEU A 63 -13.67 11.60 -9.79
N ALA A 64 -13.97 10.67 -10.70
CA ALA A 64 -15.33 10.43 -11.15
C ALA A 64 -16.26 10.00 -10.01
N VAL A 65 -15.83 9.05 -9.18
CA VAL A 65 -16.62 8.59 -8.03
C VAL A 65 -16.76 9.67 -6.96
N ALA A 66 -15.72 10.47 -6.72
CA ALA A 66 -15.80 11.59 -5.78
C ALA A 66 -16.85 12.62 -6.21
N ILE A 67 -16.94 12.94 -7.51
CA ILE A 67 -17.98 13.83 -8.04
C ILE A 67 -19.37 13.26 -7.80
N LEU A 68 -19.58 11.97 -8.10
CA LEU A 68 -20.87 11.29 -7.86
C LEU A 68 -21.24 11.29 -6.38
N LEU A 69 -20.27 11.02 -5.50
CA LEU A 69 -20.45 11.02 -4.06
C LEU A 69 -20.75 12.42 -3.51
N TYR A 70 -20.18 13.47 -4.11
CA TYR A 70 -20.47 14.84 -3.72
C TYR A 70 -21.93 15.20 -4.00
N PHE A 71 -22.42 14.91 -5.22
CA PHE A 71 -23.82 15.15 -5.58
C PHE A 71 -24.79 14.30 -4.75
N LYS A 72 -24.49 13.00 -4.59
CA LYS A 72 -25.31 12.11 -3.76
C LYS A 72 -25.35 12.60 -2.31
N GLY A 73 -24.20 12.86 -1.71
CA GLY A 73 -24.08 13.28 -0.32
C GLY A 73 -24.75 14.62 -0.02
N THR A 74 -24.82 15.52 -1.00
CA THR A 74 -25.52 16.82 -0.86
C THR A 74 -27.04 16.68 -0.91
N ASN A 75 -27.55 15.70 -1.65
CA ASN A 75 -28.99 15.49 -1.85
C ASN A 75 -29.63 14.53 -0.83
N GLU A 76 -28.84 13.84 -0.03
CA GLU A 76 -29.30 12.85 0.95
C GLU A 76 -29.52 13.48 2.33
N VAL A 77 -30.69 13.24 2.93
CA VAL A 77 -31.01 13.72 4.28
C VAL A 77 -30.13 12.99 5.30
N GLY A 78 -29.40 13.75 6.14
CA GLY A 78 -28.48 13.17 7.14
C GLY A 78 -27.09 12.82 6.59
N SER A 79 -26.75 13.28 5.38
CA SER A 79 -25.40 13.21 4.81
C SER A 79 -24.93 14.60 4.39
N ASN A 80 -23.68 14.68 3.93
CA ASN A 80 -23.10 15.91 3.38
C ASN A 80 -22.18 15.57 2.21
N GLY A 81 -22.04 16.48 1.24
CA GLY A 81 -21.11 16.35 0.11
C GLY A 81 -19.64 16.13 0.54
N MET A 82 -19.29 16.43 1.79
CA MET A 82 -18.00 16.13 2.42
C MET A 82 -17.66 14.63 2.44
N VAL A 83 -18.63 13.73 2.19
CA VAL A 83 -18.36 12.30 1.96
C VAL A 83 -17.37 12.07 0.80
N ALA A 84 -17.39 12.95 -0.21
CA ALA A 84 -16.43 12.93 -1.31
C ALA A 84 -14.99 13.26 -0.84
N ILE A 85 -14.84 14.17 0.11
CA ILE A 85 -13.53 14.49 0.69
C ILE A 85 -13.01 13.30 1.49
N SER A 86 -13.85 12.70 2.34
CA SER A 86 -13.49 11.48 3.07
C SER A 86 -13.04 10.38 2.11
N PHE A 87 -13.77 10.19 1.00
CA PHE A 87 -13.42 9.23 -0.05
C PHE A 87 -12.05 9.52 -0.69
N ILE A 88 -11.78 10.76 -1.09
CA ILE A 88 -10.49 11.14 -1.66
C ILE A 88 -9.35 10.90 -0.65
N VAL A 89 -9.54 11.30 0.61
CA VAL A 89 -8.54 11.10 1.66
C VAL A 89 -8.28 9.61 1.90
N GLY A 90 -9.33 8.79 1.96
CA GLY A 90 -9.19 7.33 2.07
C GLY A 90 -8.45 6.71 0.89
N ALA A 91 -8.77 7.13 -0.34
CA ALA A 91 -8.08 6.69 -1.55
C ALA A 91 -6.59 7.07 -1.52
N ILE A 92 -6.27 8.31 -1.14
CA ILE A 92 -4.88 8.78 -1.00
C ILE A 92 -4.13 7.98 0.07
N CYS A 93 -4.74 7.76 1.24
CA CYS A 93 -4.13 6.96 2.30
C CYS A 93 -3.83 5.53 1.82
N SER A 94 -4.76 4.89 1.11
CA SER A 94 -4.55 3.54 0.56
C SER A 94 -3.46 3.52 -0.51
N ALA A 95 -3.44 4.50 -1.42
CA ALA A 95 -2.41 4.59 -2.46
C ALA A 95 -1.02 4.85 -1.86
N LEU A 96 -0.93 5.73 -0.85
CA LEU A 96 0.32 5.97 -0.12
C LEU A 96 0.80 4.71 0.61
N ALA A 97 -0.10 3.96 1.24
CA ALA A 97 0.24 2.71 1.91
C ALA A 97 0.82 1.68 0.92
N GLY A 98 0.19 1.51 -0.24
CA GLY A 98 0.69 0.64 -1.31
C GLY A 98 2.06 1.08 -1.83
N PHE A 99 2.24 2.38 -2.10
CA PHE A 99 3.51 2.93 -2.57
C PHE A 99 4.65 2.77 -1.55
N ILE A 100 4.40 3.05 -0.27
CA ILE A 100 5.39 2.87 0.80
C ILE A 100 5.74 1.39 0.92
N GLY A 101 4.75 0.50 0.93
CA GLY A 101 4.95 -0.94 0.99
C GLY A 101 5.84 -1.45 -0.15
N MET A 102 5.49 -1.10 -1.39
CA MET A 102 6.24 -1.52 -2.58
C MET A 102 7.68 -0.99 -2.57
N LYS A 103 7.91 0.26 -2.15
CA LYS A 103 9.26 0.81 -2.01
C LYS A 103 10.12 0.10 -0.97
N VAL A 104 9.53 -0.45 0.09
CA VAL A 104 10.27 -1.17 1.11
C VAL A 104 10.48 -2.62 0.70
N ALA A 105 9.47 -3.28 0.11
CA ALA A 105 9.58 -4.64 -0.41
C ALA A 105 10.71 -4.76 -1.45
N THR A 106 10.72 -3.87 -2.44
CA THR A 106 11.76 -3.81 -3.50
C THR A 106 13.16 -3.45 -3.00
N LYS A 107 13.29 -2.95 -1.76
CA LYS A 107 14.59 -2.75 -1.09
C LYS A 107 14.96 -3.96 -0.23
N ALA A 108 13.98 -4.53 0.45
CA ALA A 108 14.17 -5.61 1.41
C ALA A 108 14.54 -6.92 0.70
N ASN A 109 13.96 -7.22 -0.47
CA ASN A 109 14.21 -8.44 -1.22
C ASN A 109 15.71 -8.78 -1.37
N VAL A 110 16.51 -7.88 -1.95
CA VAL A 110 17.94 -8.08 -2.21
C VAL A 110 18.75 -8.16 -0.92
N ARG A 111 18.35 -7.42 0.11
CA ARG A 111 19.00 -7.42 1.43
C ARG A 111 18.72 -8.71 2.18
N THR A 112 17.52 -9.26 2.03
CA THR A 112 17.16 -10.59 2.54
C THR A 112 18.00 -11.66 1.85
N THR A 113 18.15 -11.61 0.53
CA THR A 113 19.02 -12.53 -0.22
C THR A 113 20.48 -12.44 0.24
N GLN A 114 20.98 -11.22 0.48
CA GLN A 114 22.33 -11.06 1.04
C GLN A 114 22.41 -11.72 2.42
N ALA A 115 21.55 -11.32 3.35
CA ALA A 115 21.55 -11.82 4.72
C ALA A 115 21.49 -13.36 4.80
N ALA A 116 20.73 -13.99 3.88
CA ALA A 116 20.62 -15.44 3.76
C ALA A 116 21.96 -16.15 3.46
N ARG A 117 22.94 -15.46 2.86
CA ARG A 117 24.30 -15.99 2.68
C ARG A 117 25.03 -16.22 3.99
N THR A 118 24.62 -15.53 5.06
CA THR A 118 25.26 -15.62 6.38
C THR A 118 24.40 -16.39 7.38
N SER A 119 23.08 -16.17 7.40
CA SER A 119 22.17 -16.83 8.32
C SER A 119 20.72 -16.68 7.88
N LEU A 120 19.96 -17.78 7.99
CA LEU A 120 18.51 -17.78 7.85
C LEU A 120 17.82 -16.85 8.86
N GLY A 121 18.31 -16.80 10.10
CA GLY A 121 17.73 -15.93 11.14
C GLY A 121 17.83 -14.45 10.78
N LYS A 122 18.99 -14.03 10.24
CA LYS A 122 19.18 -12.65 9.77
C LYS A 122 18.32 -12.35 8.54
N ALA A 123 18.20 -13.29 7.61
CA ALA A 123 17.32 -13.13 6.45
C ALA A 123 15.86 -12.92 6.88
N LEU A 124 15.39 -13.73 7.83
CA LEU A 124 14.05 -13.59 8.41
C LEU A 124 13.87 -12.23 9.10
N GLU A 125 14.86 -11.76 9.85
CA GLU A 125 14.79 -10.44 10.50
C GLU A 125 14.62 -9.30 9.48
N VAL A 126 15.36 -9.34 8.37
CA VAL A 126 15.26 -8.33 7.30
C VAL A 126 13.91 -8.43 6.59
N ALA A 127 13.46 -9.64 6.24
CA ALA A 127 12.18 -9.87 5.59
C ALA A 127 11.01 -9.42 6.48
N PHE A 128 11.03 -9.80 7.76
CA PHE A 128 10.02 -9.42 8.75
C PHE A 128 10.01 -7.91 8.99
N ALA A 129 11.18 -7.27 9.07
CA ALA A 129 11.28 -5.82 9.16
C ALA A 129 10.64 -5.15 7.93
N GLY A 130 10.91 -5.64 6.72
CA GLY A 130 10.27 -5.16 5.49
C GLY A 130 8.74 -5.28 5.53
N GLY A 131 8.22 -6.45 5.89
CA GLY A 131 6.78 -6.69 6.04
C GLY A 131 6.12 -5.85 7.13
N SER A 132 6.83 -5.63 8.25
CA SER A 132 6.33 -4.80 9.35
C SER A 132 6.11 -3.34 8.93
N VAL A 133 6.94 -2.81 8.02
CA VAL A 133 6.76 -1.45 7.49
C VAL A 133 5.48 -1.33 6.68
N MET A 134 5.18 -2.32 5.84
CA MET A 134 3.93 -2.36 5.09
C MET A 134 2.73 -2.43 6.04
N GLY A 135 2.72 -3.39 6.97
CA GLY A 135 1.60 -3.59 7.90
C GLY A 135 1.33 -2.37 8.78
N LEU A 136 2.36 -1.83 9.44
CA LEU A 136 2.23 -0.64 10.29
C LEU A 136 2.01 0.64 9.49
N GLY A 137 2.45 0.69 8.22
CA GLY A 137 2.15 1.80 7.31
C GLY A 137 0.66 1.88 7.00
N VAL A 138 0.03 0.74 6.69
CA VAL A 138 -1.42 0.65 6.45
C VAL A 138 -2.20 1.06 7.71
N VAL A 139 -1.85 0.47 8.87
CA VAL A 139 -2.52 0.79 10.14
C VAL A 139 -2.30 2.25 10.52
N GLY A 140 -1.08 2.76 10.41
CA GLY A 140 -0.74 4.15 10.75
C GLY A 140 -1.48 5.18 9.90
N LEU A 141 -1.50 5.00 8.58
CA LEU A 141 -2.24 5.87 7.66
C LEU A 141 -3.75 5.76 7.86
N GLY A 142 -4.26 4.55 8.11
CA GLY A 142 -5.68 4.31 8.36
C GLY A 142 -6.17 4.99 9.65
N VAL A 143 -5.46 4.79 10.76
CA VAL A 143 -5.78 5.40 12.04
C VAL A 143 -5.63 6.92 11.97
N LEU A 144 -4.53 7.43 11.41
CA LEU A 144 -4.31 8.87 11.29
C LEU A 144 -5.36 9.56 10.41
N GLY A 145 -5.66 8.98 9.24
CA GLY A 145 -6.65 9.51 8.31
C GLY A 145 -8.06 9.51 8.89
N LEU A 146 -8.51 8.37 9.44
CA LEU A 146 -9.85 8.24 9.99
C LEU A 146 -10.05 9.11 11.24
N SER A 147 -9.10 9.08 12.18
CA SER A 147 -9.19 9.87 13.41
C SER A 147 -9.02 11.37 13.16
N GLY A 148 -8.17 11.75 12.21
CA GLY A 148 -8.01 13.14 11.77
C GLY A 148 -9.29 13.69 11.15
N LEU A 149 -9.90 12.95 10.22
CA LEU A 149 -11.19 13.34 9.63
C LEU A 149 -12.30 13.40 10.68
N PHE A 150 -12.38 12.42 11.59
CA PHE A 150 -13.36 12.43 12.67
C PHE A 150 -13.21 13.67 13.56
N ALA A 151 -11.98 14.03 13.95
CA ALA A 151 -11.71 15.22 14.75
C ALA A 151 -12.10 16.51 13.99
N ILE A 152 -11.82 16.60 12.69
CA ILE A 152 -12.19 17.76 11.88
C ILE A 152 -13.72 17.88 11.78
N TYR A 153 -14.43 16.80 11.44
CA TYR A 153 -15.88 16.85 11.27
C TYR A 153 -16.63 17.10 12.58
N GLN A 154 -16.14 16.58 13.72
CA GLN A 154 -16.71 16.89 15.03
C GLN A 154 -16.52 18.37 15.44
N ASN A 155 -15.49 19.05 14.92
CA ASN A 155 -15.35 20.50 15.13
C ASN A 155 -16.27 21.32 14.23
N ILE A 156 -16.58 20.83 13.01
CA ILE A 156 -17.48 21.51 12.06
C ILE A 156 -18.94 21.32 12.48
N TRP A 157 -19.32 20.10 12.88
CA TRP A 157 -20.68 19.75 13.32
C TRP A 157 -20.65 19.17 14.73
N PRO A 158 -20.50 20.03 15.76
CA PRO A 158 -20.51 19.58 17.13
C PRO A 158 -21.91 19.10 17.56
N GLY A 159 -21.95 18.24 18.58
CA GLY A 159 -23.18 17.76 19.22
C GLY A 159 -23.54 16.31 18.87
N ALA A 160 -24.17 15.62 19.82
CA ALA A 160 -24.54 14.21 19.66
C ALA A 160 -25.55 13.98 18.51
N ASP A 161 -26.39 14.97 18.23
CA ASP A 161 -27.40 14.91 17.16
C ASP A 161 -26.76 14.85 15.77
N ASN A 162 -25.57 15.42 15.59
CA ASN A 162 -24.83 15.43 14.33
C ASN A 162 -23.92 14.22 14.15
N LEU A 163 -23.75 13.38 15.18
CA LEU A 163 -22.85 12.24 15.14
C LEU A 163 -23.20 11.26 14.01
N GLY A 164 -24.49 11.01 13.78
CA GLY A 164 -24.95 10.14 12.68
C GLY A 164 -24.48 10.64 11.31
N MET A 165 -24.58 11.96 11.07
CA MET A 165 -24.11 12.59 9.83
C MET A 165 -22.57 12.52 9.71
N VAL A 166 -21.84 12.79 10.80
CA VAL A 166 -20.37 12.67 10.82
C VAL A 166 -19.92 11.24 10.48
N LEU A 167 -20.57 10.23 11.06
CA LEU A 167 -20.26 8.83 10.77
C LEU A 167 -20.59 8.48 9.32
N ASN A 168 -21.72 8.95 8.78
CA ASN A 168 -22.08 8.77 7.37
C ASN A 168 -21.02 9.37 6.44
N VAL A 169 -20.58 10.60 6.71
CA VAL A 169 -19.53 11.26 5.93
C VAL A 169 -18.20 10.50 6.03
N LEU A 170 -17.88 9.90 7.18
CA LEU A 170 -16.67 9.09 7.36
C LEU A 170 -16.70 7.75 6.62
N THR A 171 -17.87 7.18 6.34
CA THR A 171 -17.96 5.94 5.53
C THR A 171 -17.29 6.10 4.17
N GLY A 172 -17.28 7.34 3.63
CA GLY A 172 -16.53 7.69 2.43
C GLY A 172 -15.05 7.31 2.51
N PHE A 173 -14.40 7.48 3.66
CA PHE A 173 -12.99 7.09 3.85
C PHE A 173 -12.77 5.60 3.62
N SER A 174 -13.60 4.75 4.23
CA SER A 174 -13.53 3.31 4.02
C SER A 174 -13.78 2.95 2.56
N MET A 175 -14.79 3.57 1.94
CA MET A 175 -15.11 3.33 0.53
C MET A 175 -13.95 3.70 -0.41
N GLY A 176 -13.29 4.84 -0.18
CA GLY A 176 -12.13 5.29 -0.94
C GLY A 176 -10.93 4.36 -0.79
N ALA A 177 -10.62 3.99 0.45
CA ALA A 177 -9.52 3.07 0.74
C ALA A 177 -9.76 1.69 0.09
N SER A 178 -10.95 1.12 0.27
CA SER A 178 -11.32 -0.17 -0.33
C SER A 178 -11.33 -0.14 -1.85
N SER A 179 -11.71 0.99 -2.47
CA SER A 179 -11.71 1.11 -3.93
C SER A 179 -10.30 0.98 -4.51
N ILE A 180 -9.33 1.71 -3.94
CA ILE A 180 -7.93 1.60 -4.37
C ILE A 180 -7.39 0.20 -4.09
N ALA A 181 -7.66 -0.36 -2.92
CA ALA A 181 -7.21 -1.70 -2.56
C ALA A 181 -7.77 -2.79 -3.49
N LEU A 182 -9.03 -2.66 -3.93
CA LEU A 182 -9.66 -3.58 -4.87
C LEU A 182 -8.90 -3.58 -6.20
N PHE A 183 -8.71 -2.41 -6.80
CA PHE A 183 -8.03 -2.33 -8.09
C PHE A 183 -6.57 -2.72 -8.01
N ALA A 184 -5.84 -2.28 -6.98
CA ALA A 184 -4.44 -2.66 -6.80
C ALA A 184 -4.26 -4.18 -6.64
N ARG A 185 -5.18 -4.84 -5.92
CA ARG A 185 -5.13 -6.30 -5.74
C ARG A 185 -5.50 -7.05 -7.02
N VAL A 186 -6.48 -6.56 -7.78
CA VAL A 186 -6.90 -7.19 -9.04
C VAL A 186 -5.89 -6.94 -10.15
N GLY A 187 -5.48 -5.69 -10.36
CA GLY A 187 -4.50 -5.29 -11.37
C GLY A 187 -3.14 -5.92 -11.10
N GLY A 188 -2.61 -5.78 -9.89
CA GLY A 188 -1.39 -6.45 -9.46
C GLY A 188 -1.51 -7.98 -9.54
N GLY A 189 -2.63 -8.53 -9.09
CA GLY A 189 -2.91 -9.98 -9.14
C GLY A 189 -2.91 -10.57 -10.55
N ILE A 190 -3.46 -9.85 -11.52
CA ILE A 190 -3.42 -10.23 -12.93
C ILE A 190 -1.98 -10.16 -13.46
N TYR A 191 -1.24 -9.10 -13.11
CA TYR A 191 0.15 -8.92 -13.55
C TYR A 191 1.04 -10.06 -13.04
N THR A 192 1.06 -10.32 -11.73
CA THR A 192 1.86 -11.39 -11.12
C THR A 192 1.47 -12.76 -11.65
N LYS A 193 0.18 -13.12 -11.65
CA LYS A 193 -0.22 -14.47 -12.04
C LYS A 193 -0.05 -14.76 -13.53
N ALA A 194 -0.15 -13.75 -14.39
CA ALA A 194 0.17 -13.94 -15.81
C ALA A 194 1.67 -14.21 -16.01
N ALA A 195 2.54 -13.54 -15.25
CA ALA A 195 3.98 -13.73 -15.32
C ALA A 195 4.42 -15.06 -14.70
N ASP A 196 3.99 -15.34 -13.48
CA ASP A 196 4.24 -16.57 -12.70
C ASP A 196 3.89 -17.83 -13.51
N VAL A 197 2.64 -17.95 -13.97
CA VAL A 197 2.18 -19.12 -14.74
C VAL A 197 2.96 -19.27 -16.05
N GLY A 198 3.27 -18.17 -16.74
CA GLY A 198 4.05 -18.20 -17.98
C GLY A 198 5.50 -18.62 -17.74
N ALA A 199 6.13 -18.09 -16.69
CA ALA A 199 7.50 -18.38 -16.31
C ALA A 199 7.64 -19.86 -15.92
N ASP A 200 6.73 -20.35 -15.08
CA ASP A 200 6.80 -21.70 -14.52
C ASP A 200 6.50 -22.79 -15.55
N LEU A 201 5.45 -22.62 -16.36
CA LEU A 201 5.09 -23.65 -17.34
C LEU A 201 6.18 -23.82 -18.39
N VAL A 202 6.63 -22.73 -19.02
CA VAL A 202 7.63 -22.81 -20.08
C VAL A 202 9.01 -23.15 -19.51
N GLY A 203 9.36 -22.58 -18.36
CA GLY A 203 10.66 -22.83 -17.72
C GLY A 203 10.79 -24.24 -17.16
N LYS A 204 9.92 -24.61 -16.21
CA LYS A 204 10.04 -25.86 -15.45
C LYS A 204 9.56 -27.07 -16.27
N VAL A 205 8.43 -26.94 -16.97
CA VAL A 205 7.75 -28.10 -17.59
C VAL A 205 8.24 -28.35 -19.01
N GLU A 206 8.39 -27.31 -19.83
CA GLU A 206 8.78 -27.48 -21.24
C GLU A 206 10.30 -27.49 -21.44
N ALA A 207 11.00 -26.49 -20.89
CA ALA A 207 12.44 -26.33 -21.09
C ALA A 207 13.30 -27.09 -20.07
N GLY A 208 12.71 -27.55 -18.96
CA GLY A 208 13.42 -28.27 -17.90
C GLY A 208 14.47 -27.45 -17.16
N ILE A 209 14.35 -26.12 -17.15
CA ILE A 209 15.23 -25.22 -16.40
C ILE A 209 14.67 -24.96 -14.99
N PRO A 210 15.53 -24.66 -14.00
CA PRO A 210 15.06 -24.32 -12.65
C PRO A 210 14.11 -23.11 -12.61
N GLU A 211 13.38 -23.00 -11.50
CA GLU A 211 12.62 -21.80 -11.15
C GLU A 211 13.52 -20.56 -11.07
N ASP A 212 12.97 -19.38 -11.40
CA ASP A 212 13.70 -18.11 -11.41
C ASP A 212 15.00 -18.10 -12.23
N HIS A 213 15.13 -19.01 -13.20
CA HIS A 213 16.35 -19.14 -13.96
C HIS A 213 16.56 -17.92 -14.87
N PRO A 214 17.76 -17.29 -14.90
CA PRO A 214 17.99 -16.03 -15.62
C PRO A 214 17.87 -16.10 -17.14
N LEU A 215 17.76 -17.30 -17.72
CA LEU A 215 17.48 -17.49 -19.16
C LEU A 215 16.00 -17.35 -19.49
N ASN A 216 15.11 -17.45 -18.49
CA ASN A 216 13.69 -17.30 -18.69
C ASN A 216 13.33 -15.79 -18.67
N PRO A 217 12.85 -15.22 -19.80
CA PRO A 217 12.58 -13.80 -19.91
C PRO A 217 11.42 -13.33 -19.01
N ALA A 218 10.56 -14.24 -18.54
CA ALA A 218 9.41 -13.90 -17.70
C ALA A 218 9.80 -13.67 -16.22
N THR A 219 10.98 -14.10 -15.78
CA THR A 219 11.37 -14.07 -14.35
C THR A 219 11.45 -12.66 -13.75
N ILE A 220 11.83 -11.66 -14.53
CA ILE A 220 11.80 -10.26 -14.06
C ILE A 220 10.36 -9.80 -13.87
N ALA A 221 9.44 -10.16 -14.77
CA ALA A 221 8.03 -9.77 -14.65
C ALA A 221 7.37 -10.49 -13.45
N ASP A 222 7.75 -11.74 -13.20
CA ASP A 222 7.29 -12.52 -12.06
C ASP A 222 7.69 -11.83 -10.73
N ASN A 223 8.98 -11.59 -10.56
CA ASN A 223 9.55 -10.91 -9.39
C ASN A 223 9.12 -9.43 -9.25
N VAL A 224 8.63 -8.80 -10.33
CA VAL A 224 8.02 -7.46 -10.30
C VAL A 224 6.57 -7.52 -9.83
N GLY A 225 5.88 -8.62 -10.14
CA GLY A 225 4.49 -8.85 -9.75
C GLY A 225 4.32 -9.15 -8.26
N ASP A 226 5.32 -9.77 -7.65
CA ASP A 226 5.39 -10.03 -6.20
C ASP A 226 5.44 -8.75 -5.33
#